data_AF-A0A7L5DNJ8-F1
#
_entry.id   AF-A0A7L5DNJ8-F1
#
_cell.length_a   1.000
_cell.length_b   1.000
_cell.length_c   1.000
_cell.angle_alpha   90.00
_cell.angle_beta   90.00
_cell.angle_gamma   90.00
#
_symmetry.space_group_name_H-M   'P 1'
#
loop_
_entity.id
_entity.type
_entity.pdbx_description
1 polymer ?
#
loop_
_entity_poly.entity_id
_entity_poly.type
_entity_poly.pdbx_seq_one_letter_code
_entity_poly.pdbx_strand_id
1 'polypeptide(L)'
;MLETLMNLVREHAGSAVANNPAVPQAQSENVMQTVASSILGGLGQQAQGGGLGNIISMMTNGGQNVQQSPVTQGVQQHVEENLMQKLGISPQVAMSIAAAVVPMVLGKLMNKAADPNDSSVDANSVLSAATGQQGTDWMGMAQSAMADGKLDMGDLMRVFSGQGGQAASGNQNQQSSGGGLGGMLGGLFGK
;
A
#
# COMPACT_ATOMS: atom_id res chain seq x y z
N MET A 1 -4.72 6.06 10.71
CA MET A 1 -4.94 5.12 9.59
C MET A 1 -6.12 4.18 9.82
N LEU A 2 -6.10 3.28 10.82
CA LEU A 2 -7.23 2.38 11.07
C LEU A 2 -8.55 3.16 11.27
N GLU A 3 -8.53 4.24 12.06
CA GLU A 3 -9.68 5.13 12.25
C GLU A 3 -10.20 5.73 10.93
N THR A 4 -9.30 6.16 10.04
CA THR A 4 -9.69 6.67 8.72
C THR A 4 -10.35 5.59 7.89
N LEU A 5 -9.83 4.37 7.94
CA LEU A 5 -10.38 3.22 7.24
C LEU A 5 -11.73 2.81 7.85
N MET A 6 -11.88 2.87 9.17
CA MET A 6 -13.13 2.69 9.89
C MET A 6 -14.18 3.70 9.44
N ASN A 7 -13.80 4.97 9.30
CA ASN A 7 -14.70 6.01 8.82
C ASN A 7 -15.11 5.78 7.35
N LEU A 8 -14.16 5.40 6.48
CA LEU A 8 -14.47 5.02 5.10
C LEU A 8 -15.42 3.82 5.04
N VAL A 9 -15.17 2.79 5.84
CA VAL A 9 -16.05 1.61 5.94
C VAL A 9 -17.40 2.02 6.52
N ARG A 10 -17.48 2.88 7.53
CA ARG A 10 -18.75 3.31 8.12
C ARG A 10 -19.59 4.12 7.12
N GLU A 11 -18.96 5.00 6.37
CA GLU A 11 -19.59 5.83 5.34
C GLU A 11 -20.09 5.02 4.13
N HIS A 12 -19.40 3.93 3.80
CA HIS A 12 -19.61 3.21 2.54
C HIS A 12 -20.13 1.78 2.68
N ALA A 13 -19.71 1.08 3.72
CA ALA A 13 -20.26 -0.21 4.11
C ALA A 13 -21.59 -0.05 4.87
N GLY A 14 -21.93 1.13 5.39
CA GLY A 14 -23.23 1.39 6.01
C GLY A 14 -24.40 0.91 5.14
N SER A 15 -24.37 1.21 3.84
CA SER A 15 -25.40 0.75 2.90
C SER A 15 -25.35 -0.75 2.58
N ALA A 16 -24.16 -1.34 2.53
CA ALA A 16 -23.97 -2.75 2.17
C ALA A 16 -24.16 -3.71 3.36
N VAL A 17 -23.94 -3.21 4.58
CA VAL A 17 -24.02 -3.95 5.85
C VAL A 17 -25.36 -3.68 6.54
N ALA A 18 -25.86 -2.44 6.57
CA ALA A 18 -27.14 -2.12 7.21
C ALA A 18 -28.36 -2.57 6.39
N ASN A 19 -28.23 -2.68 5.05
CA ASN A 19 -29.29 -3.24 4.21
C ASN A 19 -29.16 -4.76 4.04
N ASN A 20 -28.14 -5.41 4.61
CA ASN A 20 -28.01 -6.86 4.52
C ASN A 20 -28.74 -7.52 5.69
N PRO A 21 -29.88 -8.19 5.47
CA PRO A 21 -30.67 -8.81 6.52
C PRO A 21 -29.95 -9.94 7.26
N ALA A 22 -28.83 -10.44 6.72
CA ALA A 22 -28.03 -11.48 7.34
C ALA A 22 -27.00 -10.94 8.35
N VAL A 23 -26.82 -9.63 8.46
CA VAL A 23 -25.97 -9.00 9.49
C VAL A 23 -26.85 -8.40 10.57
N PRO A 24 -26.84 -8.94 11.81
CA PRO A 24 -27.56 -8.32 12.91
C PRO A 24 -27.08 -6.88 13.13
N GLN A 25 -27.99 -5.91 13.30
CA GLN A 25 -27.61 -4.50 13.55
C GLN A 25 -26.67 -4.34 14.75
N ALA A 26 -26.84 -5.17 15.77
CA ALA A 26 -25.96 -5.22 16.95
C ALA A 26 -24.52 -5.65 16.63
N GLN A 27 -24.29 -6.33 15.50
CA GLN A 27 -22.97 -6.76 15.03
C GLN A 27 -22.42 -5.86 13.92
N SER A 28 -23.21 -4.92 13.37
CA SER A 28 -22.76 -4.08 12.25
C SER A 28 -21.46 -3.33 12.56
N GLU A 29 -21.28 -2.83 13.78
CA GLU A 29 -20.02 -2.18 14.19
C GLU A 29 -18.84 -3.17 14.20
N ASN A 30 -19.03 -4.37 14.75
CA ASN A 30 -18.00 -5.42 14.77
C ASN A 30 -17.67 -5.91 13.34
N VAL A 31 -18.67 -5.98 12.46
CA VAL A 31 -18.50 -6.29 11.04
C VAL A 31 -17.66 -5.20 10.39
N MET A 32 -18.02 -3.93 10.55
CA MET A 32 -17.27 -2.80 9.99
C MET A 32 -15.82 -2.79 10.51
N GLN A 33 -15.61 -3.03 11.80
CA GLN A 33 -14.28 -3.12 12.40
C GLN A 33 -13.45 -4.28 11.87
N THR A 34 -14.10 -5.43 11.68
CA THR A 34 -13.44 -6.62 11.10
C THR A 34 -13.09 -6.35 9.64
N VAL A 35 -14.01 -5.83 8.82
CA VAL A 35 -13.75 -5.46 7.43
C VAL A 35 -12.60 -4.48 7.35
N ALA A 36 -12.60 -3.42 8.16
CA ALA A 36 -11.54 -2.42 8.14
C ALA A 36 -10.17 -3.05 8.47
N SER A 37 -10.10 -3.81 9.57
CA SER A 37 -8.86 -4.47 9.98
C SER A 37 -8.38 -5.49 8.93
N SER A 38 -9.30 -6.20 8.30
CA SER A 38 -9.00 -7.19 7.26
C SER A 38 -8.60 -6.56 5.93
N ILE A 39 -9.15 -5.40 5.56
CA ILE A 39 -8.66 -4.66 4.39
C ILE A 39 -7.20 -4.29 4.61
N LEU A 40 -6.85 -3.78 5.79
CA LEU A 40 -5.47 -3.43 6.12
C LEU A 40 -4.56 -4.66 6.15
N GLY A 41 -5.00 -5.74 6.80
CA GLY A 41 -4.25 -7.01 6.85
C GLY A 41 -4.06 -7.64 5.46
N GLY A 42 -5.10 -7.63 4.63
CA GLY A 42 -5.06 -8.12 3.26
C GLY A 42 -4.13 -7.29 2.38
N LEU A 43 -4.16 -5.96 2.50
CA LEU A 43 -3.20 -5.08 1.81
C LEU A 43 -1.77 -5.41 2.21
N GLY A 44 -1.54 -5.69 3.49
CA GLY A 44 -0.22 -6.07 3.96
C GLY A 44 0.24 -7.44 3.49
N GLN A 45 -0.67 -8.42 3.42
CA GLN A 45 -0.37 -9.72 2.83
C GLN A 45 -0.05 -9.60 1.33
N GLN A 46 -0.82 -8.79 0.60
CA GLN A 46 -0.56 -8.54 -0.82
C GLN A 46 0.76 -7.80 -1.03
N ALA A 47 1.07 -6.80 -0.21
CA ALA A 47 2.36 -6.09 -0.28
C ALA A 47 3.54 -7.05 -0.09
N GLN A 48 3.46 -7.93 0.92
CA GLN A 48 4.49 -8.94 1.20
C GLN A 48 4.55 -10.05 0.13
N GLY A 49 3.42 -10.37 -0.50
CA GLY A 49 3.30 -11.38 -1.56
C GLY A 49 3.71 -10.90 -2.95
N GLY A 50 4.35 -9.73 -3.09
CA GLY A 50 4.79 -9.17 -4.37
C GLY A 50 3.77 -8.23 -5.06
N GLY A 51 2.62 -7.99 -4.42
CA GLY A 51 1.60 -7.05 -4.89
C GLY A 51 1.89 -5.58 -4.59
N LEU A 52 3.01 -5.26 -3.94
CA LEU A 52 3.36 -3.87 -3.56
C LEU A 52 3.42 -2.93 -4.77
N GLY A 53 3.99 -3.39 -5.89
CA GLY A 53 4.02 -2.58 -7.12
C GLY A 53 2.62 -2.24 -7.64
N ASN A 54 1.68 -3.18 -7.55
CA ASN A 54 0.28 -2.93 -7.90
C ASN A 54 -0.39 -1.96 -6.92
N ILE A 55 -0.08 -2.04 -5.62
CA ILE A 55 -0.59 -1.10 -4.61
C ILE A 55 -0.12 0.32 -4.91
N ILE A 56 1.19 0.50 -5.14
CA ILE A 56 1.77 1.79 -5.51
C ILE A 56 1.14 2.30 -6.81
N SER A 57 1.01 1.45 -7.83
CA SER A 57 0.41 1.83 -9.11
C SER A 57 -1.06 2.25 -8.98
N MET A 58 -1.86 1.56 -8.16
CA MET A 58 -3.25 1.96 -7.91
C MET A 58 -3.32 3.31 -7.20
N MET A 59 -2.40 3.54 -6.26
CA MET A 59 -2.34 4.79 -5.49
C MET A 59 -1.92 5.97 -6.37
N THR A 60 -0.83 5.84 -7.14
CA THR A 60 -0.38 6.91 -8.04
C THR A 60 -1.39 7.25 -9.13
N ASN A 61 -2.24 6.29 -9.51
CA ASN A 61 -3.36 6.50 -10.42
C ASN A 61 -4.69 6.87 -9.71
N GLY A 62 -4.65 7.24 -8.43
CA GLY A 62 -5.81 7.72 -7.68
C GLY A 62 -6.95 6.71 -7.51
N GLY A 63 -6.64 5.42 -7.50
CA GLY A 63 -7.61 4.32 -7.39
C GLY A 63 -8.19 3.84 -8.72
N GLN A 64 -7.71 4.34 -9.86
CA GLN A 64 -8.11 3.80 -11.17
C GLN A 64 -7.74 2.31 -11.25
N ASN A 65 -8.66 1.49 -11.78
CA ASN A 65 -8.53 0.04 -11.93
C ASN A 65 -8.47 -0.78 -10.64
N VAL A 66 -8.81 -0.22 -9.47
CA VAL A 66 -8.91 -0.99 -8.21
C VAL A 66 -9.76 -2.25 -8.36
N GLN A 67 -10.89 -2.18 -9.07
CA GLN A 67 -11.77 -3.35 -9.27
C GLN A 67 -11.12 -4.51 -10.05
N GLN A 68 -10.14 -4.22 -10.92
CA GLN A 68 -9.48 -5.22 -11.76
C GLN A 68 -8.13 -5.66 -11.19
N SER A 69 -7.70 -5.07 -10.08
CA SER A 69 -6.40 -5.36 -9.49
C SER A 69 -6.39 -6.71 -8.77
N PRO A 70 -5.37 -7.55 -9.01
CA PRO A 70 -5.14 -8.79 -8.24
C PRO A 70 -5.07 -8.54 -6.73
N VAL A 71 -4.56 -7.36 -6.33
CA VAL A 71 -4.51 -6.95 -4.93
C VAL A 71 -5.91 -6.88 -4.33
N THR A 72 -6.85 -6.26 -5.04
CA THR A 72 -8.24 -6.13 -4.57
C THR A 72 -8.89 -7.49 -4.38
N GLN A 73 -8.64 -8.44 -5.29
CA GLN A 73 -9.14 -9.81 -5.16
C GLN A 73 -8.55 -10.51 -3.93
N GLY A 74 -7.25 -10.39 -3.71
CA GLY A 74 -6.60 -10.94 -2.52
C GLY A 74 -7.11 -10.33 -1.22
N VAL A 75 -7.36 -9.01 -1.21
CA VAL A 75 -7.96 -8.32 -0.06
C VAL A 75 -9.41 -8.78 0.15
N GLN A 76 -10.19 -8.97 -0.91
CA GLN A 76 -11.56 -9.51 -0.82
C GLN A 76 -11.58 -10.89 -0.16
N GLN A 77 -10.71 -11.80 -0.60
CA GLN A 77 -10.58 -13.12 0.00
C GLN A 77 -10.21 -13.02 1.48
N HIS A 78 -9.25 -12.18 1.83
CA HIS A 78 -8.83 -12.00 3.22
C HIS A 78 -9.96 -11.43 4.11
N VAL A 79 -10.77 -10.51 3.57
CA VAL A 79 -11.95 -9.97 4.27
C VAL A 79 -13.00 -11.06 4.46
N GLU A 80 -13.30 -11.83 3.41
CA GLU A 80 -14.24 -12.95 3.47
C GLU A 80 -13.84 -13.96 4.56
N GLU A 81 -12.58 -14.40 4.55
CA GLU A 81 -12.03 -15.33 5.54
C GLU A 81 -12.17 -14.80 6.97
N ASN A 82 -11.86 -13.53 7.21
CA ASN A 82 -11.96 -12.96 8.55
C ASN A 82 -13.41 -12.79 9.01
N LEU A 83 -14.33 -12.38 8.12
CA LEU A 83 -15.75 -12.31 8.45
C LEU A 83 -16.30 -13.69 8.83
N MET A 84 -15.89 -14.72 8.10
CA MET A 84 -16.26 -16.10 8.41
C MET A 84 -15.65 -16.57 9.74
N GLN A 85 -14.34 -16.41 9.92
CA GLN A 85 -13.62 -16.95 11.07
C GLN A 85 -13.89 -16.19 12.37
N LYS A 86 -13.99 -14.86 12.32
CA LYS A 86 -14.13 -14.02 13.53
C LYS A 86 -15.57 -13.81 13.95
N LEU A 87 -16.47 -13.71 12.98
CA LEU A 87 -17.87 -13.35 13.24
C LEU A 87 -18.84 -14.50 12.96
N GLY A 88 -18.36 -15.62 12.42
CA GLY A 88 -19.22 -16.75 12.06
C GLY A 88 -20.18 -16.44 10.92
N ILE A 89 -19.89 -15.42 10.10
CA ILE A 89 -20.73 -15.02 8.97
C ILE A 89 -20.65 -16.10 7.89
N SER A 90 -21.80 -16.47 7.31
CA SER A 90 -21.83 -17.46 6.23
C SER A 90 -20.99 -17.02 5.03
N PRO A 91 -20.35 -17.94 4.29
CA PRO A 91 -19.52 -17.61 3.13
C PRO A 91 -20.22 -16.71 2.11
N GLN A 92 -21.49 -16.98 1.81
CA GLN A 92 -22.27 -16.20 0.83
C GLN A 92 -22.45 -14.73 1.25
N VAL A 93 -22.68 -14.50 2.54
CA VAL A 93 -22.84 -13.14 3.09
C VAL A 93 -21.50 -12.43 3.18
N ALA A 94 -20.45 -13.13 3.63
CA ALA A 94 -19.09 -12.60 3.68
C ALA A 94 -18.59 -12.19 2.28
N MET A 95 -18.80 -13.05 1.28
CA MET A 95 -18.50 -12.76 -0.12
C MET A 95 -19.27 -11.55 -0.64
N SER A 96 -20.57 -11.45 -0.35
CA SER A 96 -21.40 -10.30 -0.75
C SER A 96 -20.90 -8.99 -0.15
N ILE A 97 -20.56 -8.99 1.14
CA ILE A 97 -19.99 -7.82 1.83
C ILE A 97 -18.62 -7.47 1.23
N ALA A 98 -17.73 -8.45 1.07
CA ALA A 98 -16.39 -8.22 0.54
C ALA A 98 -16.44 -7.67 -0.90
N ALA A 99 -17.31 -8.24 -1.75
CA ALA A 99 -17.50 -7.82 -3.13
C ALA A 99 -17.98 -6.37 -3.25
N ALA A 100 -18.86 -5.93 -2.37
CA ALA A 100 -19.41 -4.57 -2.39
C ALA A 100 -18.50 -3.55 -1.70
N VAL A 101 -17.95 -3.89 -0.53
CA VAL A 101 -17.27 -2.93 0.34
C VAL A 101 -15.80 -2.76 -0.02
N VAL A 102 -15.08 -3.85 -0.31
CA VAL A 102 -13.62 -3.80 -0.50
C VAL A 102 -13.22 -2.92 -1.68
N PRO A 103 -13.77 -3.07 -2.90
CA PRO A 103 -13.37 -2.22 -4.01
C PRO A 103 -13.72 -0.75 -3.77
N MET A 104 -14.85 -0.48 -3.10
CA MET A 104 -15.28 0.88 -2.80
C MET A 104 -14.34 1.56 -1.80
N VAL A 105 -14.05 0.89 -0.68
CA VAL A 105 -13.18 1.41 0.38
C VAL A 105 -11.74 1.53 -0.11
N LEU A 106 -11.22 0.54 -0.84
CA LEU A 106 -9.89 0.63 -1.44
C LEU A 106 -9.82 1.77 -2.46
N GLY A 107 -10.80 1.91 -3.34
CA GLY A 107 -10.84 3.00 -4.31
C GLY A 107 -10.79 4.37 -3.63
N LYS A 108 -11.60 4.56 -2.59
CA LYS A 108 -11.62 5.81 -1.80
C LYS A 108 -10.33 6.03 -1.03
N LEU A 109 -9.76 4.99 -0.43
CA LEU A 109 -8.49 5.08 0.27
C LEU A 109 -7.36 5.51 -0.66
N MET A 110 -7.24 4.86 -1.82
CA MET A 110 -6.21 5.19 -2.81
C MET A 110 -6.43 6.59 -3.39
N ASN A 111 -7.68 6.99 -3.60
CA ASN A 111 -8.01 8.33 -4.08
C ASN A 111 -7.62 9.41 -3.06
N LYS A 112 -7.95 9.22 -1.78
CA LYS A 112 -7.53 10.14 -0.70
C LYS A 112 -6.02 10.17 -0.52
N ALA A 113 -5.36 9.01 -0.55
CA ALA A 113 -3.91 8.91 -0.47
C ALA A 113 -3.18 9.65 -1.60
N ALA A 114 -3.81 9.74 -2.78
CA ALA A 114 -3.27 10.43 -3.95
C ALA A 114 -3.64 11.92 -4.02
N ASP A 115 -4.55 12.39 -3.17
CA ASP A 115 -5.04 13.78 -3.23
C ASP A 115 -4.12 14.70 -2.42
N PRO A 116 -3.39 15.62 -3.06
CA PRO A 116 -2.51 16.56 -2.35
C PRO A 116 -3.27 17.55 -1.46
N ASN A 117 -4.60 17.66 -1.61
CA ASN A 117 -5.46 18.53 -0.80
C ASN A 117 -6.12 17.80 0.38
N ASP A 118 -5.99 16.47 0.47
CA ASP A 118 -6.59 15.66 1.54
C ASP A 118 -5.51 14.97 2.39
N SER A 119 -5.10 15.62 3.47
CA SER A 119 -4.12 15.07 4.41
C SER A 119 -4.67 14.03 5.39
N SER A 120 -5.94 13.59 5.24
CA SER A 120 -6.55 12.61 6.14
C SER A 120 -6.03 11.19 5.92
N VAL A 121 -5.53 10.91 4.72
CA VAL A 121 -4.87 9.66 4.33
C VAL A 121 -3.59 10.03 3.61
N ASP A 122 -2.46 9.66 4.20
CA ASP A 122 -1.17 9.85 3.56
C ASP A 122 -0.74 8.55 2.85
N ALA A 123 -0.36 8.65 1.58
CA ALA A 123 0.12 7.53 0.77
C ALA A 123 1.25 6.75 1.42
N ASN A 124 2.21 7.45 2.03
CA ASN A 124 3.33 6.84 2.72
C ASN A 124 2.87 6.10 3.98
N SER A 125 1.88 6.63 4.70
CA SER A 125 1.25 5.98 5.86
C SER A 125 0.51 4.69 5.50
N VAL A 126 -0.13 4.64 4.32
CA VAL A 126 -0.80 3.44 3.80
C VAL A 126 0.24 2.38 3.42
N LEU A 127 1.28 2.77 2.68
CA LEU A 127 2.32 1.86 2.23
C LEU A 127 3.15 1.33 3.38
N SER A 128 3.48 2.16 4.37
CA SER A 128 4.14 1.71 5.61
C SER A 128 3.28 0.77 6.43
N ALA A 129 1.96 1.01 6.52
CA ALA A 129 1.05 0.11 7.22
C ALA A 129 0.88 -1.24 6.49
N ALA A 130 0.85 -1.22 5.15
CA ALA A 130 0.80 -2.45 4.35
C ALA A 130 2.12 -3.24 4.42
N THR A 131 3.26 -2.58 4.25
CA THR A 131 4.57 -3.24 4.24
C THR A 131 5.09 -3.56 5.64
N GLY A 132 4.50 -2.97 6.69
CA GLY A 132 5.02 -3.02 8.06
C GLY A 132 6.29 -2.19 8.26
N GLN A 133 6.76 -1.46 7.24
CA GLN A 133 7.98 -0.66 7.29
C GLN A 133 7.63 0.81 7.56
N GLN A 134 7.67 1.19 8.83
CA GLN A 134 7.51 2.59 9.24
C GLN A 134 8.76 3.41 8.97
N GLY A 135 8.57 4.67 8.55
CA GLY A 135 9.67 5.62 8.30
C GLY A 135 10.32 5.50 6.92
N THR A 136 9.95 4.52 6.10
CA THR A 136 10.31 4.48 4.68
C THR A 136 9.53 5.55 3.92
N ASP A 137 10.18 6.34 3.07
CA ASP A 137 9.53 7.28 2.16
C ASP A 137 9.23 6.59 0.82
N TRP A 138 8.16 5.79 0.82
CA TRP A 138 7.71 5.04 -0.34
C TRP A 138 7.27 5.95 -1.49
N MET A 139 6.68 7.10 -1.18
CA MET A 139 6.26 8.04 -2.22
C MET A 139 7.44 8.78 -2.83
N GLY A 140 8.42 9.21 -2.03
CA GLY A 140 9.67 9.76 -2.56
C GLY A 140 10.43 8.73 -3.39
N MET A 141 10.45 7.45 -2.97
CA MET A 141 11.00 6.35 -3.76
C MET A 141 10.24 6.15 -5.08
N ALA A 142 8.90 6.09 -5.03
CA ALA A 142 8.06 5.94 -6.22
C ALA A 142 8.21 7.15 -7.18
N GLN A 143 8.31 8.36 -6.64
CA GLN A 143 8.51 9.58 -7.43
C GLN A 143 9.90 9.66 -8.03
N SER A 144 10.93 9.23 -7.28
CA SER A 144 12.31 9.12 -7.81
C SER A 144 12.39 8.04 -8.89
N ALA A 145 11.65 6.95 -8.71
CA ALA A 145 11.45 5.91 -9.71
C ALA A 145 10.69 6.41 -10.95
N MET A 146 9.81 7.40 -10.81
CA MET A 146 9.08 8.04 -11.90
C MET A 146 9.79 9.27 -12.49
N ALA A 147 10.97 9.65 -11.98
CA ALA A 147 11.61 10.91 -12.33
C ALA A 147 12.03 10.99 -13.81
N ASP A 148 12.14 9.86 -14.51
CA ASP A 148 12.41 9.79 -15.95
C ASP A 148 11.12 9.75 -16.81
N GLY A 149 9.95 9.82 -16.17
CA GLY A 149 8.63 9.76 -16.80
C GLY A 149 8.08 8.34 -17.01
N LYS A 150 8.72 7.29 -16.49
CA LYS A 150 8.31 5.89 -16.63
C LYS A 150 8.42 5.17 -15.29
N LEU A 151 7.47 4.28 -15.00
CA LEU A 151 7.67 3.23 -14.00
C LEU A 151 8.10 1.97 -14.73
N ASP A 152 9.39 1.83 -15.02
CA ASP A 152 9.91 0.59 -15.58
C ASP A 152 10.42 -0.37 -14.49
N MET A 153 10.57 -1.62 -14.90
CA MET A 153 10.88 -2.72 -13.98
C MET A 153 12.23 -2.53 -13.27
N GLY A 154 13.15 -1.75 -13.84
CA GLY A 154 14.42 -1.39 -13.21
C GLY A 154 14.25 -0.46 -12.01
N ASP A 155 13.26 0.42 -12.04
CA ASP A 155 12.95 1.33 -10.94
C ASP A 155 12.17 0.64 -9.82
N LEU A 156 11.21 -0.22 -10.19
CA LEU A 156 10.53 -1.07 -9.22
C LEU A 156 11.52 -2.03 -8.53
N MET A 157 12.51 -2.55 -9.27
CA MET A 157 13.52 -3.45 -8.70
C MET A 157 14.53 -2.71 -7.80
N ARG A 158 14.80 -1.43 -8.03
CA ARG A 158 15.61 -0.58 -7.13
C ARG A 158 14.89 -0.28 -5.82
N VAL A 159 13.59 0.04 -5.89
CA VAL A 159 12.73 0.21 -4.70
C VAL A 159 12.58 -1.11 -3.93
N PHE A 160 12.38 -2.22 -4.65
CA PHE A 160 12.16 -3.55 -4.08
C PHE A 160 13.43 -4.19 -3.48
N SER A 161 14.59 -4.03 -4.12
CA SER A 161 15.85 -4.64 -3.65
C SER A 161 16.44 -3.95 -2.42
N GLY A 162 15.88 -2.83 -1.96
CA GLY A 162 16.45 -2.03 -0.88
C GLY A 162 17.83 -1.44 -1.23
N GLN A 163 18.30 -1.61 -2.48
CA GLN A 163 19.53 -1.03 -3.01
C GLN A 163 19.27 0.40 -3.52
N GLY A 164 18.49 1.17 -2.77
CA GLY A 164 18.21 2.59 -2.99
C GLY A 164 18.96 3.50 -2.01
N GLY A 165 19.93 2.97 -1.25
CA GLY A 165 20.75 3.72 -0.31
C GLY A 165 22.00 4.38 -0.91
N GLN A 166 22.17 4.41 -2.23
CA GLN A 166 23.32 5.09 -2.86
C GLN A 166 23.12 5.31 -4.37
N ALA A 167 22.79 6.56 -4.72
CA ALA A 167 22.92 7.27 -6.02
C ALA A 167 21.63 8.08 -6.27
N ALA A 168 21.61 9.38 -6.56
CA ALA A 168 22.66 10.28 -6.98
C ALA A 168 22.28 11.70 -6.54
N SER A 169 23.13 12.32 -5.70
CA SER A 169 23.15 13.77 -5.57
C SER A 169 23.87 14.33 -6.79
N GLY A 170 23.09 14.66 -7.82
CA GLY A 170 23.55 15.49 -8.92
C GLY A 170 23.54 16.94 -8.47
N ASN A 171 24.71 17.45 -8.06
CA ASN A 171 24.99 18.88 -8.16
C ASN A 171 26.34 19.08 -8.85
N GLN A 172 26.28 19.44 -10.13
CA GLN A 172 27.37 20.07 -10.85
C GLN A 172 27.66 21.42 -10.19
N ASN A 173 28.69 21.50 -9.34
CA ASN A 173 29.82 22.40 -9.55
C ASN A 173 30.88 22.22 -8.46
N GLN A 174 32.14 22.43 -8.86
CA GLN A 174 33.27 22.79 -8.00
C GLN A 174 34.10 21.64 -7.36
N GLN A 175 35.06 21.18 -8.18
CA GLN A 175 36.50 21.24 -7.90
C GLN A 175 37.06 20.60 -6.62
N SER A 176 37.91 19.59 -6.85
CA SER A 176 39.03 19.14 -6.00
C SER A 176 38.72 18.77 -4.55
N SER A 177 38.76 17.47 -4.25
CA SER A 177 39.83 16.93 -3.40
C SER A 177 39.81 15.41 -3.42
N GLY A 178 40.98 14.82 -3.62
CA GLY A 178 41.17 13.37 -3.65
C GLY A 178 40.99 12.73 -2.28
N GLY A 179 40.59 11.45 -2.29
CA GLY A 179 40.50 10.66 -1.08
C GLY A 179 39.71 9.37 -1.28
N GLY A 180 40.11 8.52 -2.23
CA GLY A 180 39.43 7.26 -2.50
C GLY A 180 40.41 6.18 -2.95
N LEU A 181 40.93 5.41 -1.98
CA LEU A 181 41.26 3.98 -2.01
C LEU A 181 42.04 3.36 -3.19
N GLY A 182 42.58 4.16 -4.11
CA GLY A 182 43.47 3.71 -5.19
C GLY A 182 44.96 3.72 -4.82
N GLY A 183 45.32 4.23 -3.64
CA GLY A 183 46.70 4.44 -3.20
C GLY A 183 47.32 3.36 -2.32
N MET A 184 46.55 2.38 -1.83
CA MET A 184 47.07 1.39 -0.85
C MET A 184 47.51 0.04 -1.45
N LEU A 185 47.35 -0.18 -2.76
CA LEU A 185 47.86 -1.37 -3.44
C LEU A 185 49.17 -1.12 -4.23
N GLY A 186 49.62 0.13 -4.33
CA GLY A 186 50.87 0.49 -5.05
C GLY A 186 52.15 0.44 -4.22
N GLY A 187 52.06 0.21 -2.90
CA GLY A 187 53.19 0.32 -1.97
C GLY A 187 53.85 -0.98 -1.52
N LEU A 188 53.40 -2.15 -2.01
CA LEU A 188 53.93 -3.46 -1.57
C LEU A 188 54.73 -4.22 -2.64
N PHE A 189 54.92 -3.64 -3.82
CA PHE A 189 55.77 -4.20 -4.89
C PHE A 189 56.64 -3.09 -5.49
N GLY A 190 57.75 -2.75 -4.84
CA GLY A 190 58.65 -1.73 -5.38
C GLY A 190 59.95 -1.54 -4.61
N LYS A 191 60.90 -2.44 -4.89
CA LYS A 191 62.32 -2.51 -4.47
C LYS A 191 62.63 -2.99 -3.06
#